data_AF-A0A0D3LLT1-F1
#
_entry.id   AF-A0A0D3LLT1-F1
#
_cell.length_a   1.000
_cell.length_b   1.000
_cell.length_c   1.000
_cell.angle_alpha   90.00
_cell.angle_beta   90.00
_cell.angle_gamma   90.00
#
_symmetry.space_group_name_H-M   'P 1'
#
loop_
_entity.id
_entity.type
_entity.pdbx_description
1 polymer ?
#
loop_
_entity_poly.entity_id
_entity_poly.type
_entity_poly.pdbx_seq_one_letter_code
_entity_poly.pdbx_strand_id
1 'polypeptide(L)'
;MDNIMNWYTRQLQDANYNRLGLMAFILLVHTCIIVPATLLVIVQNGNSLIEFTIMGVLSFSVLAALLGDVSAKVTVPLFVVSALIHLLIIMTYAF
;
A
#
# COMPACT_ATOMS: atom_id res chain seq x y z
N MET A 1 9.19 -14.26 26.23
CA MET A 1 8.62 -13.10 25.51
C MET A 1 8.76 -13.41 24.04
N ASP A 2 7.68 -13.84 23.37
CA ASP A 2 7.73 -14.00 21.93
C ASP A 2 8.01 -12.63 21.32
N ASN A 3 9.22 -12.50 20.79
CA ASN A 3 9.71 -11.26 20.20
C ASN A 3 8.80 -10.90 19.02
N ILE A 4 8.44 -9.62 18.89
CA ILE A 4 7.55 -9.10 17.83
C ILE A 4 8.04 -9.54 16.44
N MET A 5 9.37 -9.65 16.32
CA MET A 5 10.08 -10.18 15.16
C MET A 5 9.67 -11.62 14.81
N ASN A 6 9.55 -12.52 15.80
CA ASN A 6 9.20 -13.93 15.59
C ASN A 6 7.72 -14.11 15.23
N TRP A 7 6.85 -13.26 15.78
CA TRP A 7 5.45 -13.22 15.37
C TRP A 7 5.32 -12.74 13.92
N TYR A 8 6.06 -11.70 13.53
CA TYR A 8 6.08 -11.18 12.16
C TYR A 8 6.65 -12.18 11.15
N THR A 9 7.72 -12.92 11.47
CA THR A 9 8.25 -13.95 10.57
C THR A 9 7.30 -15.12 10.37
N ARG A 10 6.55 -15.52 11.39
CA ARG A 10 5.51 -16.57 11.25
C ARG A 10 4.38 -16.12 10.35
N GLN A 11 3.87 -14.91 10.56
CA GLN A 11 2.85 -14.31 9.69
C GLN A 11 3.34 -14.19 8.24
N LEU A 12 4.61 -13.83 8.03
CA LEU A 12 5.21 -13.79 6.69
C LEU A 12 5.37 -15.18 6.06
N GLN A 13 5.65 -16.23 6.84
CA GLN A 13 5.71 -17.61 6.34
C GLN A 13 4.32 -18.10 5.92
N ASP A 14 3.30 -17.83 6.72
CA ASP A 14 1.90 -18.17 6.41
C ASP A 14 1.38 -17.36 5.21
N ALA A 15 1.75 -16.08 5.11
CA ALA A 15 1.43 -15.21 3.98
C ALA A 15 2.16 -15.63 2.69
N ASN A 16 3.34 -16.26 2.78
CA ASN A 16 4.01 -16.86 1.62
C ASN A 16 3.33 -18.16 1.17
N TYR A 17 2.74 -18.92 2.09
CA TYR A 17 1.94 -20.12 1.75
C TYR A 17 0.65 -19.73 1.03
N ASN A 18 -0.03 -18.67 1.49
CA ASN A 18 -1.21 -18.10 0.83
C ASN A 18 -0.90 -16.79 0.07
N ARG A 19 0.14 -16.82 -0.76
CA ARG A 19 0.64 -15.64 -1.48
C ARG A 19 -0.41 -15.02 -2.41
N LEU A 20 -1.21 -15.83 -3.09
CA LEU A 20 -2.27 -15.35 -3.97
C LEU A 20 -3.38 -14.63 -3.20
N GLY A 21 -3.79 -15.16 -2.04
CA GLY A 21 -4.77 -14.50 -1.18
C GLY A 21 -4.27 -13.16 -0.64
N LEU A 22 -3.00 -13.09 -0.25
CA LEU A 22 -2.36 -11.85 0.18
C LEU A 22 -2.30 -10.82 -0.96
N MET A 23 -1.86 -11.24 -2.14
CA MET A 23 -1.80 -10.36 -3.31
C MET A 23 -3.18 -9.84 -3.71
N ALA A 24 -4.19 -10.70 -3.71
CA ALA A 24 -5.57 -10.30 -3.97
C ALA A 24 -6.10 -9.29 -2.95
N PHE A 25 -5.80 -9.51 -1.66
CA PHE A 25 -6.17 -8.57 -0.59
C PHE A 25 -5.49 -7.21 -0.76
N ILE A 26 -4.17 -7.20 -1.00
CA ILE A 26 -3.42 -5.96 -1.22
C ILE A 26 -3.93 -5.24 -2.46
N LEU A 27 -4.17 -5.95 -3.57
CA LEU A 27 -4.76 -5.36 -4.77
C LEU A 27 -6.10 -4.70 -4.47
N LEU A 28 -7.02 -5.42 -3.83
CA LEU A 28 -8.37 -4.91 -3.53
C LEU A 28 -8.30 -3.68 -2.61
N VAL A 29 -7.60 -3.77 -1.48
CA VAL A 29 -7.53 -2.65 -0.54
C VAL A 29 -6.77 -1.46 -1.13
N HIS A 30 -5.64 -1.71 -1.78
CA HIS A 30 -4.82 -0.62 -2.31
C HIS A 30 -5.51 0.09 -3.48
N THR A 31 -5.91 -0.67 -4.50
CA THR A 31 -6.42 -0.09 -5.75
C THR A 31 -7.87 0.38 -5.64
N CYS A 32 -8.70 -0.27 -4.83
CA CYS A 32 -10.13 0.06 -4.77
C CYS A 32 -10.50 0.96 -3.59
N ILE A 33 -9.69 1.05 -2.54
CA ILE A 33 -10.01 1.88 -1.36
C ILE A 33 -9.02 3.03 -1.25
N ILE A 34 -7.73 2.73 -1.11
CA ILE A 34 -6.72 3.74 -0.79
C ILE A 34 -6.55 4.72 -1.94
N VAL A 35 -6.20 4.24 -3.14
CA VAL A 35 -5.93 5.08 -4.31
C VAL A 35 -7.11 6.00 -4.68
N PRO A 36 -8.36 5.52 -4.83
CA PRO A 36 -9.47 6.40 -5.17
C PRO A 36 -9.81 7.39 -4.05
N ALA A 37 -9.64 7.02 -2.78
CA ALA A 37 -9.82 7.96 -1.67
C ALA A 37 -8.78 9.09 -1.72
N THR A 38 -7.50 8.77 -1.92
CA THR A 38 -6.45 9.80 -2.05
C THR A 38 -6.68 10.68 -3.27
N LEU A 39 -7.07 10.09 -4.40
CA LEU A 39 -7.34 10.82 -5.63
C LEU A 39 -8.51 11.80 -5.48
N LEU A 40 -9.59 11.39 -4.80
CA LEU A 40 -10.72 12.28 -4.50
C LEU A 40 -10.28 13.48 -3.66
N VAL A 41 -9.45 13.26 -2.64
CA VAL A 41 -8.94 14.33 -1.79
C VAL A 41 -8.05 15.30 -2.56
N ILE A 42 -7.15 14.80 -3.42
CA ILE A 42 -6.27 15.64 -4.25
C ILE A 42 -7.11 16.51 -5.21
N VAL A 43 -8.11 15.92 -5.88
CA VAL A 43 -8.98 16.62 -6.82
C VAL A 43 -9.81 17.71 -6.14
N GLN A 44 -10.30 17.47 -4.92
CA GLN A 44 -11.09 18.44 -4.17
C GLN A 44 -10.27 19.64 -3.67
N ASN A 45 -8.96 19.47 -3.43
CA ASN A 45 -8.11 20.49 -2.81
C ASN A 45 -7.24 21.28 -3.80
N GLY A 46 -7.66 21.38 -5.06
CA GLY A 46 -6.97 22.19 -6.07
C GLY A 46 -5.96 21.44 -6.92
N ASN A 47 -5.93 20.10 -6.83
CA ASN A 47 -5.23 19.20 -7.74
C ASN A 47 -3.74 19.50 -7.90
N SER A 48 -3.00 19.41 -6.79
CA SER A 48 -1.55 19.63 -6.82
C SER A 48 -0.86 18.57 -7.68
N LEU A 49 -0.09 19.03 -8.68
CA LEU A 49 0.53 18.16 -9.67
C LEU A 49 1.60 17.24 -9.03
N ILE A 50 2.22 17.73 -7.96
CA ILE A 50 3.25 17.01 -7.20
C ILE A 50 2.64 15.80 -6.48
N GLU A 51 1.52 15.97 -5.78
CA GLU A 51 0.90 14.88 -5.04
C GLU A 51 0.24 13.87 -5.95
N PHE A 52 -0.36 14.32 -7.05
CA PHE A 52 -0.87 13.42 -8.07
C PHE A 52 0.24 12.52 -8.62
N THR A 53 1.43 13.09 -8.86
CA THR A 53 2.60 12.32 -9.31
C THR A 53 3.11 11.36 -8.24
N ILE A 54 3.24 11.81 -6.99
CA ILE A 54 3.66 10.97 -5.85
C ILE A 54 2.69 9.80 -5.66
N MET A 55 1.39 10.08 -5.65
CA MET A 55 0.31 9.10 -5.57
C MET A 55 0.43 8.09 -6.71
N GLY A 56 0.61 8.55 -7.95
CA GLY A 56 0.74 7.71 -9.13
C GLY A 56 1.94 6.77 -9.05
N VAL A 57 3.13 7.29 -8.73
CA VAL A 57 4.36 6.50 -8.63
C VAL A 57 4.27 5.46 -7.51
N LEU A 58 3.76 5.84 -6.33
CA LEU A 58 3.60 4.92 -5.20
C LEU A 58 2.62 3.80 -5.52
N SER A 59 1.47 4.14 -6.10
CA SER A 59 0.45 3.15 -6.48
C SER A 59 1.00 2.20 -7.55
N PHE A 60 1.71 2.72 -8.53
CA PHE A 60 2.31 1.91 -9.59
C PHE A 60 3.43 1.02 -9.08
N SER A 61 4.23 1.47 -8.11
CA SER A 61 5.28 0.64 -7.50
C SER A 61 4.72 -0.56 -6.73
N VAL A 62 3.62 -0.40 -6.00
CA VAL A 62 2.92 -1.50 -5.33
C VAL A 62 2.34 -2.49 -6.36
N LEU A 63 1.69 -1.97 -7.41
CA LEU A 63 1.19 -2.77 -8.52
C LEU A 63 2.31 -3.55 -9.24
N ALA A 64 3.44 -2.91 -9.51
CA ALA A 64 4.59 -3.55 -10.13
C ALA A 64 5.18 -4.65 -9.24
N ALA A 65 5.23 -4.46 -7.93
CA ALA A 65 5.69 -5.48 -7.00
C ALA A 65 4.71 -6.68 -6.92
N LEU A 66 3.41 -6.43 -7.05
CA LEU A 66 2.39 -7.48 -7.11
C LEU A 66 2.45 -8.26 -8.42
N LEU A 67 2.54 -7.57 -9.56
CA LEU A 67 2.61 -8.18 -10.89
C LEU A 67 3.95 -8.87 -11.16
N GLY A 68 5.04 -8.31 -10.64
CA GLY A 68 6.38 -8.89 -10.70
C GLY A 68 6.57 -10.09 -9.77
N ASP A 69 5.50 -10.54 -9.11
CA ASP A 69 5.48 -11.70 -8.23
C ASP A 69 6.58 -11.60 -7.15
N VAL A 70 6.81 -10.41 -6.61
CA VAL A 70 7.88 -10.19 -5.63
C VAL A 70 7.52 -10.88 -4.31
N SER A 71 8.54 -11.32 -3.56
CA SER A 71 8.34 -11.99 -2.26
C SER A 71 7.51 -11.14 -1.31
N ALA A 72 6.58 -11.77 -0.57
CA ALA A 72 5.71 -11.11 0.41
C ALA A 72 6.50 -10.30 1.46
N LYS A 73 7.75 -10.69 1.74
CA LYS A 73 8.67 -9.97 2.63
C LYS A 73 8.98 -8.54 2.17
N VAL A 74 8.85 -8.26 0.87
CA VAL A 74 9.07 -6.93 0.27
C VAL A 74 7.74 -6.28 -0.07
N THR A 75 6.78 -7.04 -0.61
CA THR A 75 5.48 -6.51 -1.04
C THR A 75 4.65 -5.96 0.11
N VAL A 76 4.64 -6.62 1.27
CA VAL A 76 3.91 -6.17 2.46
C VAL A 76 4.45 -4.83 3.00
N PRO A 77 5.76 -4.68 3.29
CA PRO A 77 6.27 -3.41 3.76
C PRO A 77 6.13 -2.30 2.71
N LEU A 78 6.28 -2.60 1.41
CA LEU A 78 6.05 -1.62 0.35
C LEU A 78 4.59 -1.12 0.36
N PHE A 79 3.62 -2.03 0.50
CA PHE A 79 2.21 -1.67 0.64
C PHE A 79 1.96 -0.82 1.88
N VAL A 80 2.52 -1.18 3.04
CA VAL A 80 2.33 -0.43 4.29
C VAL A 80 2.90 0.98 4.17
N VAL A 81 4.11 1.13 3.62
CA VAL A 81 4.72 2.46 3.40
C VAL A 81 3.87 3.29 2.43
N SER A 82 3.44 2.69 1.32
CA SER A 82 2.57 3.36 0.36
C SER A 82 1.26 3.81 1.02
N ALA A 83 0.59 2.92 1.76
CA ALA A 83 -0.64 3.21 2.48
C ALA A 83 -0.48 4.35 3.50
N LEU A 84 0.64 4.38 4.24
CA LEU A 84 0.95 5.46 5.18
C LEU A 84 1.11 6.81 4.48
N ILE A 85 1.78 6.85 3.32
CA ILE A 85 1.93 8.10 2.56
C ILE A 85 0.58 8.59 2.02
N HIS A 86 -0.24 7.69 1.49
CA HIS A 86 -1.61 8.02 1.07
C HIS A 86 -2.45 8.56 2.23
N LEU A 87 -2.35 7.94 3.41
CA LEU A 87 -3.03 8.41 4.62
C LEU A 87 -2.53 9.80 5.05
N LEU A 88 -1.22 10.04 4.96
CA LEU A 88 -0.62 11.34 5.26
C LEU A 88 -1.17 12.43 4.33
N ILE A 89 -1.23 12.17 3.03
CA ILE A 89 -1.85 13.08 2.04
C ILE A 89 -3.31 13.35 2.43
N ILE A 90 -4.09 12.30 2.72
CA ILE A 90 -5.49 12.48 3.15
C ILE A 90 -5.58 13.36 4.40
N MET A 91 -4.71 13.15 5.40
CA MET A 91 -4.73 13.88 6.66
C MET A 91 -4.29 15.34 6.51
N THR A 92 -3.33 15.65 5.64
CA THR A 92 -2.91 17.03 5.37
C THR A 92 -3.95 17.87 4.68
N TYR A 93 -4.93 17.24 4.01
CA TYR A 93 -6.01 17.91 3.30
C TYR A 93 -7.37 17.82 3.99
N ALA A 94 -7.51 16.94 4.99
CA ALA A 94 -8.72 16.83 5.79
C ALA A 94 -8.77 17.82 6.97
N PHE A 95 -7.66 18.51 7.28
CA PHE A 95 -7.54 19.56 8.30
C PHE A 95 -7.08 20.88 7.68
#